data_AF-I4LS35-F1
#
_entry.id   AF-I4LS35-F1
#
_cell.length_a   1.000
_cell.length_b   1.000
_cell.length_c   1.000
_cell.angle_alpha   90.00
_cell.angle_beta   90.00
_cell.angle_gamma   90.00
#
_symmetry.space_group_name_H-M   'P 1'
#
loop_
_entity.id
_entity.type
_entity.pdbx_description
1 polymer ?
#
loop_
_entity_poly.entity_id
_entity_poly.type
_entity_poly.pdbx_seq_one_letter_code
_entity_poly.pdbx_strand_id
1 'polypeptide(L)'
;MKFYVGPASYSTDTWCITGTDGLSDYLFTLLYSIKQELNLKFFLGTGLKHLQKPLLKNRPIYIPNEIELKVFNSIAMPAYTTILSNQRENRDLIALRDLAFTYAHERASDNRRLGS
;
A
#
# COMPACT_ATOMS: atom_id res chain seq x y z
N MET A 1 -3.20 5.04 0.65
CA MET A 1 -3.64 3.79 1.28
C MET A 1 -2.70 2.68 0.86
N LYS A 2 -2.15 1.95 1.82
CA LYS A 2 -1.23 0.82 1.57
C LYS A 2 -1.79 -0.38 2.33
N PHE A 3 -1.73 -1.55 1.70
CA PHE A 3 -2.08 -2.82 2.34
C PHE A 3 -0.81 -3.47 2.88
N TYR A 4 -0.87 -3.92 4.12
CA TYR A 4 0.22 -4.63 4.76
C TYR A 4 -0.34 -5.89 5.41
N VAL A 5 0.24 -7.03 5.04
CA VAL A 5 -0.01 -8.31 5.72
C VAL A 5 1.02 -8.42 6.85
N GLY A 6 0.58 -8.21 8.09
CA GLY A 6 1.43 -8.25 9.29
C GLY A 6 1.30 -7.01 10.19
N PRO A 7 2.07 -6.93 11.29
CA PRO A 7 2.05 -5.78 12.18
C PRO A 7 2.54 -4.51 11.48
N ALA A 8 1.75 -3.43 11.57
CA ALA A 8 2.08 -2.13 11.00
C ALA A 8 2.52 -1.15 12.10
N SER A 9 3.61 -0.42 11.84
CA SER A 9 4.04 0.68 12.73
C SER A 9 3.12 1.88 12.55
N TYR A 10 2.75 2.53 13.65
CA TYR A 10 1.87 3.69 13.67
C TYR A 10 2.67 5.01 13.72
N SER A 11 2.15 6.04 13.05
CA SER A 11 2.55 7.45 13.24
C SER A 11 1.30 8.27 13.56
N THR A 12 1.47 9.49 14.09
CA THR A 12 0.36 10.40 14.41
C THR A 12 -0.54 10.69 13.20
N ASP A 13 0.03 10.65 12.00
CA ASP A 13 -0.65 10.92 10.71
C ASP A 13 -1.21 9.65 10.03
N THR A 14 -0.97 8.47 10.60
CA THR A 14 -1.41 7.18 10.04
C THR A 14 -2.58 6.62 10.83
N TRP A 15 -3.74 6.46 10.19
CA TRP A 15 -4.85 5.73 10.78
C TRP A 15 -4.85 4.26 10.35
N CYS A 16 -4.67 3.37 11.31
CA CYS A 16 -4.76 1.92 11.11
C CYS A 16 -6.20 1.46 11.30
N ILE A 17 -6.69 0.68 10.33
CA ILE A 17 -8.01 0.06 10.36
C ILE A 17 -7.80 -1.44 10.16
N THR A 18 -8.34 -2.25 11.06
CA THR A 18 -8.29 -3.71 11.02
C THR A 18 -9.70 -4.27 11.05
N GLY A 19 -9.97 -5.27 10.21
CA GLY A 19 -11.22 -6.03 10.26
C GLY A 19 -11.12 -7.18 11.26
N THR A 20 -12.19 -7.47 11.98
CA THR A 20 -12.33 -8.72 12.74
C THR A 20 -12.79 -9.84 11.81
N ASP A 21 -12.67 -11.10 12.24
CA ASP A 21 -13.34 -12.25 11.62
C ASP A 21 -13.03 -12.47 10.12
N GLY A 22 -11.81 -12.14 9.69
CA GLY A 22 -11.38 -12.30 8.29
C GLY A 22 -11.90 -11.22 7.34
N LEU A 23 -12.48 -10.12 7.84
CA LEU A 23 -12.94 -8.99 7.02
C LEU A 23 -11.81 -8.07 6.55
N SER A 24 -10.56 -8.29 6.97
CA SER A 24 -9.45 -7.38 6.67
C SER A 24 -9.22 -7.17 5.18
N ASP A 25 -9.24 -8.24 4.37
CA ASP A 25 -9.06 -8.16 2.91
C ASP A 25 -10.25 -7.47 2.23
N TYR A 26 -11.47 -7.81 2.65
CA TYR A 26 -12.70 -7.17 2.17
C TYR A 26 -12.72 -5.68 2.50
N LEU A 27 -12.38 -5.32 3.74
CA LEU A 27 -12.32 -3.94 4.21
C LEU A 27 -11.28 -3.14 3.45
N PHE A 28 -10.10 -3.73 3.19
CA PHE A 28 -9.09 -3.10 2.34
C PHE A 28 -9.64 -2.82 0.94
N THR A 29 -10.30 -3.81 0.33
CA THR A 29 -10.90 -3.69 -1.01
C THR A 29 -11.97 -2.61 -1.07
N LEU A 30 -12.85 -2.58 -0.08
CA LEU A 30 -13.91 -1.59 0.05
C LEU A 30 -13.32 -0.18 0.18
N LEU A 31 -12.34 -0.01 1.06
CA LEU A 31 -11.68 1.28 1.25
C LEU A 31 -10.89 1.72 0.02
N TYR A 32 -10.29 0.76 -0.70
CA TYR A 32 -9.59 1.02 -1.96
C TYR A 32 -10.56 1.45 -3.07
N SER A 33 -11.71 0.80 -3.19
CA SER A 33 -12.71 1.13 -4.20
C SER A 33 -13.30 2.53 -4.00
N ILE A 34 -13.47 2.96 -2.75
CA ILE A 34 -13.96 4.31 -2.41
C ILE A 34 -12.83 5.34 -2.23
N LYS A 35 -11.58 5.00 -2.55
CA LYS A 35 -10.42 5.87 -2.31
C LYS A 35 -10.56 7.27 -2.92
N GLN A 36 -11.15 7.37 -4.11
CA GLN A 36 -11.39 8.67 -4.75
C GLN A 36 -12.41 9.49 -3.96
N GLU A 37 -13.51 8.86 -3.52
CA GLU A 37 -14.50 9.50 -2.67
C GLU A 37 -13.90 9.92 -1.32
N LEU A 38 -13.05 9.08 -0.73
CA LEU A 38 -12.30 9.38 0.50
C LEU A 38 -11.49 10.67 0.34
N ASN A 39 -10.68 10.74 -0.72
CA ASN A 39 -9.81 11.88 -1.01
C ASN A 39 -10.58 13.18 -1.26
N LEU A 40 -11.81 13.11 -1.78
CA LEU A 40 -12.61 14.28 -2.13
C LEU A 40 -13.48 14.77 -0.98
N LYS A 41 -14.15 13.86 -0.26
CA LYS A 41 -15.16 14.22 0.75
C LYS A 41 -14.62 14.22 2.18
N PHE A 42 -13.61 13.40 2.46
CA PHE A 42 -13.17 13.15 3.83
C PHE A 42 -11.80 13.74 4.17
N PHE A 43 -11.05 14.18 3.15
CA PHE A 43 -9.81 14.95 3.30
C PHE A 43 -10.08 16.43 3.00
N LEU A 44 -10.56 17.15 4.02
CA LEU A 44 -10.87 18.58 3.96
C LEU A 44 -9.73 19.42 4.54
N GLY A 45 -9.57 20.65 4.04
CA GLY A 45 -8.54 21.61 4.48
C GLY A 45 -7.78 22.22 3.30
N THR A 46 -7.61 23.54 3.32
CA THR A 46 -6.94 24.31 2.24
C THR A 46 -5.41 24.27 2.32
N GLY A 47 -4.84 23.82 3.46
CA GLY A 47 -3.40 23.63 3.66
C GLY A 47 -3.05 22.18 3.98
N LEU A 48 -3.42 21.70 5.18
CA LEU A 48 -3.20 20.32 5.63
C LEU A 48 -4.50 19.53 5.51
N LYS A 49 -4.59 18.70 4.46
CA LYS A 49 -5.71 17.78 4.27
C LYS A 49 -5.67 16.71 5.34
N HIS A 50 -6.59 16.77 6.30
CA HIS A 50 -6.69 15.78 7.37
C HIS A 50 -7.94 14.91 7.18
N LEU A 51 -7.79 13.61 7.40
CA LEU A 51 -8.91 12.68 7.32
C LEU A 51 -9.88 12.93 8.49
N GLN A 52 -11.15 13.19 8.17
CA GLN A 52 -12.20 13.31 9.18
C GLN A 52 -12.69 11.92 9.63
N LYS A 53 -12.01 11.37 10.64
CA LYS A 53 -12.31 10.04 11.22
C LYS A 53 -13.79 9.83 11.58
N PRO A 54 -14.51 10.79 12.21
CA PRO A 54 -15.91 10.59 12.58
C PRO A 54 -16.83 10.39 11.37
N LEU A 55 -16.61 11.16 10.29
CA LEU A 55 -17.41 11.03 9.07
C LEU A 55 -17.23 9.68 8.40
N LEU A 56 -15.99 9.16 8.37
CA LEU A 56 -15.75 7.84 7.79
C LEU A 56 -16.38 6.72 8.62
N LYS A 57 -16.32 6.81 9.95
CA LYS A 57 -16.92 5.81 10.85
C LYS A 57 -18.44 5.75 10.76
N ASN A 58 -19.10 6.87 10.49
CA ASN A 58 -20.56 6.95 10.38
C ASN A 58 -21.11 6.54 9.00
N ARG A 59 -20.23 6.25 8.02
CA ARG A 59 -20.66 5.83 6.70
C ARG A 59 -21.19 4.40 6.77
N PRO A 60 -22.44 4.14 6.36
CA PRO A 60 -22.94 2.77 6.28
C PRO A 60 -22.11 2.00 5.25
N ILE A 61 -21.68 0.80 5.62
CA ILE A 61 -20.97 -0.13 4.75
C ILE A 61 -21.73 -1.46 4.71
N TYR A 62 -21.69 -2.11 3.56
CA TYR A 62 -22.21 -3.46 3.44
C TYR A 62 -21.26 -4.45 4.13
N ILE A 63 -21.81 -5.29 5.00
CA ILE A 63 -21.09 -6.37 5.67
C ILE A 63 -21.57 -7.68 5.03
N PRO A 64 -20.70 -8.41 4.30
CA PRO A 64 -21.06 -9.66 3.65
C PRO A 64 -21.33 -10.76 4.68
N ASN A 65 -22.08 -11.78 4.27
CA ASN A 65 -22.27 -12.98 5.09
C ASN A 65 -21.01 -13.87 5.10
N GLU A 66 -20.95 -14.87 5.99
CA GLU A 66 -19.77 -15.74 6.11
C GLU A 66 -19.41 -16.49 4.82
N ILE A 67 -20.41 -16.89 4.03
CA ILE A 67 -20.21 -17.65 2.80
C ILE A 67 -19.60 -16.75 1.73
N GLU A 68 -20.18 -15.57 1.52
CA GLU A 68 -19.69 -14.54 0.61
C GLU A 68 -18.27 -14.12 0.99
N LEU A 69 -18.00 -13.93 2.28
CA LEU A 69 -16.68 -13.58 2.77
C LEU A 69 -15.65 -14.68 2.49
N LYS A 70 -16.00 -15.95 2.69
CA LYS A 70 -15.11 -17.08 2.36
C LYS A 70 -14.80 -17.14 0.87
N VAL A 71 -15.82 -17.01 0.02
CA VAL A 71 -15.65 -16.99 -1.44
C VAL A 71 -14.76 -15.82 -1.84
N PHE A 72 -15.02 -14.63 -1.32
CA PHE A 72 -14.21 -13.44 -1.58
C PHE A 72 -12.75 -13.64 -1.17
N ASN A 73 -12.51 -14.07 0.06
CA ASN A 73 -11.16 -14.27 0.59
C ASN A 73 -10.38 -15.35 -0.18
N SER A 74 -11.06 -16.38 -0.69
CA SER A 74 -10.44 -17.42 -1.52
C SER A 74 -9.82 -16.88 -2.81
N ILE A 75 -10.32 -15.74 -3.31
CA ILE A 75 -9.84 -15.07 -4.53
C ILE A 75 -8.90 -13.91 -4.17
N ALA A 76 -9.29 -13.09 -3.20
CA ALA A 76 -8.59 -11.86 -2.85
C ALA A 76 -7.21 -12.15 -2.24
N MET A 77 -7.13 -13.13 -1.35
CA MET A 77 -5.90 -13.46 -0.65
C MET A 77 -4.76 -13.89 -1.60
N PRO A 78 -4.93 -14.87 -2.51
CA PRO A 78 -3.87 -15.24 -3.44
C PRO A 78 -3.52 -14.08 -4.39
N ALA A 79 -4.52 -13.32 -4.86
CA ALA A 79 -4.26 -12.16 -5.72
C ALA A 79 -3.39 -11.11 -5.03
N TYR A 80 -3.69 -10.76 -3.77
CA TYR A 80 -2.88 -9.83 -2.99
C TYR A 80 -1.50 -10.36 -2.70
N THR A 81 -1.36 -11.64 -2.36
CA THR A 81 -0.04 -12.25 -2.16
C THR A 81 0.82 -12.16 -3.41
N THR A 82 0.30 -12.51 -4.59
CA THR A 82 1.04 -12.42 -5.85
C THR A 82 1.44 -10.99 -6.18
N ILE A 83 0.51 -10.02 -6.04
CA ILE A 83 0.82 -8.60 -6.29
C ILE A 83 1.95 -8.12 -5.35
N LEU A 84 1.89 -8.48 -4.07
CA LEU A 84 2.90 -8.09 -3.10
C LEU A 84 4.26 -8.73 -3.38
N SER A 85 4.29 -10.00 -3.81
CA SER A 85 5.53 -10.67 -4.23
C SER A 85 6.16 -9.93 -5.41
N ASN A 86 5.38 -9.71 -6.47
CA ASN A 86 5.86 -9.03 -7.67
C ASN A 86 6.35 -7.60 -7.37
N GLN A 87 5.70 -6.89 -6.45
CA GLN A 87 6.14 -5.57 -6.01
C GLN A 87 7.44 -5.60 -5.21
N ARG A 88 7.70 -6.67 -4.43
CA ARG A 88 8.97 -6.85 -3.71
C ARG A 88 10.08 -7.11 -4.71
N GLU A 89 9.89 -8.10 -5.58
CA GLU A 89 10.85 -8.47 -6.62
C GLU A 89 11.20 -7.28 -7.52
N ASN A 90 10.19 -6.52 -7.98
CA ASN A 90 10.43 -5.32 -8.78
C ASN A 90 11.26 -4.27 -8.04
N ARG A 91 11.06 -4.07 -6.72
CA ARG A 91 11.88 -3.13 -5.94
C ARG A 91 13.33 -3.61 -5.85
N ASP A 92 13.54 -4.90 -5.64
CA ASP A 92 14.87 -5.48 -5.53
C ASP A 92 15.62 -5.38 -6.86
N LEU A 93 14.94 -5.61 -7.98
CA LEU A 93 15.50 -5.43 -9.33
C LEU A 93 15.87 -3.98 -9.63
N ILE A 94 15.04 -3.01 -9.23
CA ILE A 94 15.34 -1.58 -9.37
C ILE A 94 16.59 -1.23 -8.54
N ALA A 95 16.68 -1.71 -7.30
CA ALA A 95 17.83 -1.47 -6.43
C ALA A 95 19.13 -2.05 -7.02
N LEU A 96 19.09 -3.29 -7.53
CA LEU A 96 20.23 -3.93 -8.20
C LEU A 96 20.67 -3.16 -9.44
N ARG A 97 19.72 -2.70 -10.25
CA ARG A 97 19.99 -1.88 -11.44
C ARG A 97 20.69 -0.57 -11.05
N ASP A 98 20.17 0.15 -10.07
CA ASP A 98 20.70 1.45 -9.66
C ASP A 98 22.11 1.31 -9.06
N LEU A 99 22.34 0.23 -8.30
CA LEU A 99 23.65 -0.15 -7.79
C LEU A 99 24.64 -0.48 -8.92
N ALA A 100 24.23 -1.26 -9.93
CA ALA A 100 25.08 -1.57 -11.08
C ALA A 100 25.46 -0.31 -11.88
N PHE A 101 24.52 0.62 -12.08
CA PHE A 101 24.81 1.89 -12.74
C PHE A 101 25.79 2.74 -11.94
N THR A 102 25.67 2.76 -10.62
CA THR A 102 26.57 3.50 -9.73
C THR A 102 28.00 2.96 -9.84
N TYR A 103 28.18 1.64 -9.74
CA TYR A 103 29.49 1.00 -9.90
C TYR A 103 30.11 1.22 -11.28
N ALA A 104 29.30 1.17 -12.34
CA ALA A 104 29.79 1.44 -13.69
C ALA A 104 30.27 2.89 -13.84
N HIS A 105 29.56 3.85 -13.22
CA HIS A 105 29.93 5.26 -13.22
C HIS A 105 31.23 5.53 -12.46
N GLU A 106 31.40 4.94 -11.28
CA GLU A 106 32.62 5.02 -10.48
C GLU A 106 33.82 4.45 -11.25
N ARG A 107 33.68 3.26 -11.83
CA ARG A 107 34.75 2.61 -12.60
C ARG A 107 35.16 3.42 -13.85
N ALA A 108 34.19 4.05 -14.53
CA ALA A 108 34.47 4.94 -15.67
C ALA A 108 35.11 6.28 -15.27
N SER A 109 34.97 6.68 -14.00
CA SER A 109 35.57 7.89 -13.45
C SER A 109 37.02 7.63 -12.99
N ASP A 110 37.27 6.48 -12.38
CA ASP A 110 38.62 6.05 -11.99
C ASP A 110 39.52 5.78 -13.20
N ASN A 111 39.00 5.14 -14.26
CA ASN A 111 39.76 4.93 -15.49
C ASN A 111 40.16 6.23 -16.19
N ARG A 112 39.37 7.31 -16.03
CA ARG A 112 39.70 8.64 -16.56
C ARG A 112 40.76 9.37 -15.74
N ARG A 113 40.91 9.06 -14.45
CA ARG A 113 41.92 9.65 -13.57
C ARG A 113 43.29 8.96 -13.68
N LEU A 114 43.32 7.67 -14.03
CA LEU A 114 44.57 6.91 -14.24
C LEU A 114 45.16 7.08 -15.64
N GLY A 115 44.39 7.64 -16.59
CA GLY A 115 44.82 7.89 -17.97
C GLY A 115 45.30 9.32 -18.25
N SER A 116 45.42 10.18 -17.23
CA SER A 116 45.95 11.56 -17.30
C SER A 116 47.22 11.68 -16.45
#